data_AF-A0A965VNX1-F1
#
_entry.id   AF-A0A965VNX1-F1
#
_cell.length_a   1.000
_cell.length_b   1.000
_cell.length_c   1.000
_cell.angle_alpha   90.00
_cell.angle_beta   90.00
_cell.angle_gamma   90.00
#
_symmetry.space_group_name_H-M   'P 1'
#
loop_
_entity.id
_entity.type
_entity.pdbx_description
1 polymer ?
#
loop_
_entity_poly.entity_id
_entity_poly.type
_entity_poly.pdbx_seq_one_letter_code
_entity_poly.pdbx_strand_id
1 'polypeptide(L)'
;TMAPSYARLCLPYVAATALLHGDVQVTDFDPSALIDPVRHALAARIRIIQDDNPAVNVLAPQRVEISLRDGTELPIDLPAVLGAPARPLGRERHLAKFRRAASSGLRPISTANVERLIDLVDHLEQLDDVRTLVDALQFDASTT
;
A
#
# COMPACT_ATOMS: atom_id res chain seq x y z
N THR A 1 -16.11 6.00 -15.41
CA THR A 1 -15.00 6.18 -14.45
C THR A 1 -14.68 4.83 -13.84
N MET A 2 -13.41 4.46 -13.70
CA MET A 2 -13.00 3.18 -13.10
C MET A 2 -13.44 3.13 -11.63
N ALA A 3 -14.05 2.03 -11.18
CA ALA A 3 -14.42 1.86 -9.78
C ALA A 3 -13.16 1.65 -8.90
N PRO A 4 -13.12 2.12 -7.64
CA PRO A 4 -11.97 1.92 -6.74
C PRO A 4 -11.57 0.45 -6.58
N SER A 5 -12.54 -0.47 -6.54
CA SER A 5 -12.28 -1.92 -6.45
C SER A 5 -11.52 -2.46 -7.66
N TYR A 6 -11.84 -2.00 -8.87
CA TYR A 6 -11.17 -2.39 -10.09
C TYR A 6 -9.76 -1.78 -10.17
N ALA A 7 -9.63 -0.52 -9.78
CA ALA A 7 -8.35 0.20 -9.77
C ALA A 7 -7.28 -0.51 -8.93
N ARG A 8 -7.65 -1.05 -7.76
CA ARG A 8 -6.76 -1.81 -6.87
C ARG A 8 -6.18 -3.08 -7.49
N LEU A 9 -6.86 -3.63 -8.50
CA LEU A 9 -6.44 -4.85 -9.21
C LEU A 9 -5.91 -4.54 -10.62
N CYS A 10 -5.78 -3.26 -10.97
CA CYS A 10 -5.26 -2.81 -12.27
C CYS A 10 -3.76 -2.51 -12.15
N LEU A 11 -2.91 -3.48 -12.50
CA LEU A 11 -1.46 -3.34 -12.37
C LEU A 11 -0.88 -2.11 -13.11
N PRO A 12 -1.31 -1.74 -14.34
CA PRO A 12 -0.83 -0.52 -15.00
C PRO A 12 -1.15 0.74 -14.20
N TYR A 13 -2.35 0.81 -13.61
CA TYR A 13 -2.74 1.94 -12.76
C TYR A 13 -1.87 2.01 -11.50
N VAL A 14 -1.74 0.90 -10.78
CA VAL A 14 -0.96 0.82 -9.53
C VAL A 14 0.53 1.11 -9.76
N ALA A 15 1.10 0.55 -10.83
CA ALA A 15 2.50 0.80 -11.19
C ALA A 15 2.73 2.25 -11.62
N ALA A 16 1.81 2.86 -12.39
CA ALA A 16 1.89 4.27 -12.73
C ALA A 16 1.85 5.17 -11.48
N THR A 17 0.97 4.88 -10.53
CA THR A 17 0.93 5.58 -9.24
C THR A 17 2.27 5.49 -8.52
N ALA A 18 2.83 4.27 -8.39
CA ALA A 18 4.11 4.06 -7.73
C ALA A 18 5.27 4.80 -8.43
N LEU A 19 5.28 4.85 -9.77
CA LEU A 19 6.30 5.56 -10.55
C LEU A 19 6.19 7.09 -10.42
N LEU A 20 4.97 7.63 -10.28
CA LEU A 20 4.75 9.07 -10.13
C LEU A 20 5.06 9.56 -8.71
N HIS A 21 4.68 8.78 -7.70
CA HIS A 21 4.67 9.23 -6.31
C HIS A 21 5.70 8.52 -5.41
N GLY A 22 6.35 7.46 -5.90
CA GLY A 22 7.28 6.64 -5.13
C GLY A 22 6.62 5.70 -4.10
N ASP A 23 5.29 5.73 -3.97
CA ASP A 23 4.50 4.87 -3.08
C ASP A 23 3.06 4.75 -3.61
N VAL A 24 2.26 3.87 -3.01
CA VAL A 24 0.83 3.70 -3.28
C VAL A 24 0.05 3.79 -1.97
N GLN A 25 -0.78 4.82 -1.82
CA GLN A 25 -1.58 5.06 -0.62
C GLN A 25 -3.06 4.70 -0.83
N VAL A 26 -3.83 4.70 0.26
CA VAL A 26 -5.28 4.48 0.23
C VAL A 26 -5.99 5.58 -0.59
N THR A 27 -5.54 6.82 -0.47
CA THR A 27 -6.09 8.00 -1.15
C THR A 27 -5.81 8.01 -2.65
N ASP A 28 -4.87 7.19 -3.13
CA ASP A 28 -4.64 7.01 -4.57
C ASP A 28 -5.82 6.30 -5.27
N PHE A 29 -6.82 5.87 -4.52
CA PHE A 29 -8.06 5.29 -5.04
C PHE A 29 -9.28 6.17 -4.79
N ASP A 30 -9.09 7.41 -4.35
CA ASP A 30 -10.15 8.41 -4.21
C ASP A 30 -10.65 8.87 -5.59
N PRO A 31 -11.89 9.38 -5.71
CA PRO A 31 -12.47 9.76 -6.99
C PRO A 31 -11.62 10.72 -7.84
N SER A 32 -10.91 11.66 -7.21
CA SER A 32 -10.01 12.59 -7.90
C SER A 32 -8.77 11.89 -8.47
N ALA A 33 -8.15 10.99 -7.72
CA ALA A 33 -7.00 10.20 -8.15
C ALA A 33 -7.37 9.20 -9.26
N LEU A 34 -8.61 8.71 -9.26
CA LEU A 34 -9.11 7.79 -10.30
C LEU A 34 -9.33 8.46 -11.66
N ILE A 35 -9.41 9.80 -11.71
CA ILE A 35 -9.56 10.56 -12.95
C ILE A 35 -8.31 11.34 -13.34
N ASP A 36 -7.19 11.15 -12.62
CA ASP A 36 -5.93 11.85 -12.90
C ASP A 36 -5.40 11.51 -14.32
N PRO A 37 -5.40 12.50 -15.25
CA PRO A 37 -4.98 12.25 -16.63
C PRO A 37 -3.49 11.93 -16.75
N VAL A 38 -2.64 12.42 -15.84
CA VAL A 38 -1.19 12.15 -15.86
C VAL A 38 -0.94 10.68 -15.53
N ARG A 39 -1.62 10.16 -14.51
CA ARG A 39 -1.57 8.75 -14.13
C ARG A 39 -2.08 7.83 -15.23
N HIS A 40 -3.21 8.16 -15.86
CA HIS A 40 -3.74 7.38 -16.98
C HIS A 40 -2.80 7.40 -18.19
N ALA A 41 -2.21 8.54 -18.52
CA ALA A 41 -1.26 8.65 -19.62
C ALA A 41 -0.01 7.80 -19.38
N LEU A 42 0.49 7.71 -18.14
CA LEU A 42 1.60 6.81 -17.80
C LEU A 42 1.17 5.35 -17.80
N ALA A 43 0.01 5.02 -17.21
CA ALA A 43 -0.53 3.67 -17.17
C ALA A 43 -0.72 3.07 -18.58
N ALA A 44 -1.13 3.89 -19.55
CA ALA A 44 -1.28 3.47 -20.95
C ALA A 44 0.04 3.02 -21.62
N ARG A 45 1.19 3.30 -21.00
CA ARG A 45 2.53 2.92 -21.50
C ARG A 45 3.06 1.65 -20.82
N ILE A 46 2.36 1.14 -19.81
CA ILE A 46 2.74 -0.04 -19.04
C ILE A 46 2.07 -1.26 -19.66
N ARG A 47 2.88 -2.27 -19.98
CA ARG A 47 2.42 -3.55 -20.54
C ARG A 47 2.74 -4.66 -19.55
N ILE A 48 1.76 -5.55 -19.34
CA ILE A 48 1.95 -6.77 -18.57
C ILE A 48 2.29 -7.87 -19.56
N ILE A 49 3.44 -8.51 -19.37
CA ILE A 49 3.89 -9.63 -20.19
C ILE A 49 3.85 -10.86 -19.29
N GLN A 50 3.06 -11.85 -19.69
CA GLN A 50 3.05 -13.14 -19.02
C GLN A 50 4.28 -13.93 -19.48
N ASP A 51 5.00 -14.52 -18.54
CA ASP A 51 6.09 -15.46 -18.81
C ASP A 51 5.55 -16.89 -18.95
N ASP A 52 6.45 -17.86 -19.10
CA ASP A 52 6.09 -19.28 -19.22
C ASP A 52 5.70 -19.92 -17.87
N ASN A 53 5.50 -19.13 -16.80
CA ASN A 53 5.09 -19.64 -15.51
C ASN A 53 3.64 -20.14 -15.55
N PRO A 54 3.38 -21.44 -15.29
CA PRO A 54 2.03 -21.99 -15.39
C PRO A 54 1.11 -21.56 -14.23
N ALA A 55 1.66 -21.00 -13.16
CA ALA A 55 0.89 -20.68 -11.96
C ALA A 55 0.28 -19.27 -12.04
N VAL A 56 -1.04 -19.21 -12.14
CA VAL A 56 -1.83 -17.99 -12.38
C VAL A 56 -1.85 -16.96 -11.24
N ASN A 57 -1.42 -17.34 -10.04
CA ASN A 57 -1.46 -16.49 -8.84
C ASN A 57 -0.08 -16.24 -8.22
N VAL A 58 0.99 -16.37 -9.02
CA VAL A 58 2.35 -16.15 -8.55
C VAL A 58 2.64 -14.66 -8.42
N LEU A 59 2.91 -14.22 -7.19
CA LEU A 59 3.25 -12.82 -6.90
C LEU A 59 4.76 -12.53 -7.00
N ALA A 60 5.61 -13.56 -7.02
CA ALA A 60 7.05 -13.47 -7.21
C ALA A 60 7.64 -14.81 -7.69
N PRO A 61 8.72 -14.84 -8.50
CA PRO A 61 9.50 -13.68 -8.93
C PRO A 61 8.73 -12.79 -9.90
N GLN A 62 9.09 -11.51 -9.95
CA GLN A 62 8.59 -10.54 -10.93
C GLN A 62 9.78 -9.83 -11.55
N ARG A 63 9.66 -9.43 -12.81
CA ARG A 63 10.66 -8.61 -13.50
C ARG A 63 10.00 -7.33 -13.98
N VAL A 64 10.65 -6.20 -13.72
CA VAL A 64 10.20 -4.88 -14.17
C VAL A 64 11.30 -4.29 -15.04
N GLU A 65 10.94 -3.82 -16.23
CA GLU A 65 11.85 -3.17 -17.17
C GLU A 65 11.29 -1.80 -17.56
N ILE A 66 12.13 -0.77 -17.45
CA ILE A 66 11.77 0.61 -17.83
C ILE A 66 12.71 1.07 -18.94
N SER A 67 12.15 1.38 -20.11
CA SER A 67 12.87 2.04 -21.20
C SER A 67 12.67 3.56 -21.11
N LEU A 68 13.78 4.30 -21.00
CA LEU A 68 13.79 5.76 -21.00
C LEU A 68 13.84 6.32 -22.43
N ARG A 69 13.55 7.62 -22.57
CA ARG A 69 13.49 8.29 -23.89
C ARG A 69 14.86 8.38 -24.59
N ASP A 70 15.94 8.33 -23.83
CA ASP A 70 17.32 8.32 -24.34
C ASP A 70 17.78 6.93 -24.78
N GLY A 71 16.92 5.90 -24.66
CA GLY A 71 17.22 4.51 -24.98
C GLY A 71 17.79 3.71 -23.82
N THR A 72 18.00 4.31 -22.64
CA THR A 72 18.46 3.56 -21.45
C THR A 72 17.40 2.57 -20.99
N GLU A 73 17.82 1.34 -20.68
CA GLU A 73 16.96 0.32 -20.09
C GLU A 73 17.34 0.06 -18.63
N LEU A 74 16.33 0.05 -17.75
CA LEU A 74 16.48 -0.16 -16.32
C LEU A 74 15.71 -1.41 -15.90
N PRO A 75 16.38 -2.58 -15.85
CA PRO A 75 15.77 -3.81 -15.36
C PRO A 75 15.89 -3.97 -13.84
N ILE A 76 14.86 -4.54 -13.22
CA ILE A 76 14.86 -4.95 -11.82
C ILE A 76 14.20 -6.33 -11.70
N ASP A 77 14.95 -7.28 -11.14
CA ASP A 77 14.42 -8.58 -10.73
C ASP A 77 13.98 -8.54 -9.26
N LEU A 78 12.74 -8.97 -9.02
CA LEU A 78 12.09 -8.98 -7.72
C LEU A 78 11.80 -10.43 -7.32
N PRO A 79 12.75 -11.13 -6.67
CA PRO A 79 12.58 -12.53 -6.28
C PRO A 79 11.54 -12.73 -5.19
N ALA A 80 11.19 -11.68 -4.45
CA ALA A 80 10.15 -11.68 -3.42
C ALA A 80 9.46 -10.30 -3.33
N VAL A 81 8.15 -10.33 -3.08
CA VAL A 81 7.37 -9.11 -2.79
C VAL A 81 7.74 -8.54 -1.43
N LEU A 82 7.69 -7.21 -1.31
CA LEU A 82 7.90 -6.53 -0.03
C LEU A 82 6.83 -6.98 0.98
N GLY A 83 7.25 -7.43 2.15
CA GLY A 83 6.39 -7.99 3.19
C GLY A 83 6.33 -9.52 3.21
N ALA A 84 6.86 -10.22 2.20
CA ALA A 84 7.02 -11.67 2.25
C ALA A 84 8.03 -12.07 3.34
N PRO A 85 7.99 -13.30 3.90
CA PRO A 85 8.99 -13.77 4.86
C PRO A 85 10.44 -13.63 4.37
N ALA A 86 10.68 -13.85 3.07
CA ALA A 86 12.00 -13.70 2.45
C ALA A 86 12.41 -12.22 2.20
N ARG A 87 11.47 -11.28 2.31
CA ARG A 87 11.70 -9.83 2.14
C ARG A 87 10.78 -9.04 3.09
N PRO A 88 11.00 -9.13 4.41
CA PRO A 88 10.11 -8.56 5.40
C PRO A 88 10.10 -7.03 5.35
N LEU A 89 9.01 -6.43 5.80
CA LEU A 89 8.92 -4.99 5.99
C LEU A 89 9.63 -4.61 7.29
N GLY A 90 10.60 -3.71 7.25
CA GLY A 90 11.26 -3.20 8.45
C GLY A 90 10.27 -2.53 9.42
N ARG A 91 10.57 -2.59 10.72
CA ARG A 91 9.67 -2.12 11.80
C ARG A 91 9.21 -0.68 11.62
N GLU A 92 10.11 0.25 11.30
CA GLU A 92 9.76 1.65 11.06
C GLU A 92 8.77 1.82 9.91
N ARG A 93 8.99 1.10 8.79
CA ARG A 93 8.08 1.10 7.64
C ARG A 93 6.73 0.45 7.97
N HIS A 94 6.74 -0.58 8.81
CA HIS A 94 5.53 -1.23 9.29
C HIS A 94 4.69 -0.28 10.16
N LEU A 95 5.30 0.39 11.14
CA LEU A 95 4.62 1.38 11.98
C LEU A 95 4.17 2.60 11.17
N ALA A 96 4.98 3.07 10.22
CA ALA A 96 4.57 4.14 9.31
C ALA A 96 3.34 3.76 8.47
N LYS A 97 3.28 2.51 7.97
CA LYS A 97 2.09 1.97 7.29
C LYS A 97 0.88 1.94 8.22
N PHE A 98 1.05 1.49 9.47
CA PHE A 98 -0.04 1.46 10.45
C PHE A 98 -0.60 2.87 10.73
N ARG A 99 0.27 3.85 11.01
CA ARG A 99 -0.12 5.25 11.23
C ARG A 99 -0.92 5.81 10.05
N ARG A 100 -0.45 5.60 8.82
CA ARG A 100 -1.14 6.03 7.60
C ARG A 100 -2.51 5.35 7.43
N ALA A 101 -2.59 4.05 7.72
CA ALA A 101 -3.85 3.32 7.63
C ALA A 101 -4.87 3.85 8.66
N ALA A 102 -4.44 4.03 9.91
CA ALA A 102 -5.28 4.53 11.00
C ALA A 102 -5.80 5.96 10.75
N SER A 103 -5.03 6.80 10.05
CA SER A 103 -5.45 8.15 9.67
C SER A 103 -6.32 8.21 8.41
N SER A 104 -6.40 7.14 7.60
CA SER A 104 -7.06 7.16 6.29
C SER A 104 -8.56 6.85 6.31
N GLY A 105 -9.10 6.42 7.46
CA GLY A 105 -10.52 6.10 7.58
C GLY A 105 -11.42 7.34 7.60
N LEU A 106 -12.71 7.17 7.27
CA LEU A 106 -13.73 8.23 7.37
C LEU A 106 -13.79 8.85 8.78
N ARG A 107 -13.48 8.05 9.80
CA ARG A 107 -13.25 8.50 11.17
C ARG A 107 -11.82 8.11 11.54
N PRO A 108 -10.85 9.02 11.44
CA PRO A 108 -9.47 8.75 11.83
C PRO A 108 -9.37 8.46 13.32
N ILE A 109 -8.48 7.53 13.69
CA ILE A 109 -8.07 7.36 15.09
C ILE A 109 -7.14 8.52 15.45
N SER A 110 -7.28 9.10 16.65
CA SER A 110 -6.41 10.19 17.10
C SER A 110 -4.95 9.74 17.15
N THR A 111 -4.01 10.63 16.85
CA THR A 111 -2.57 10.32 16.88
C THR A 111 -2.15 9.75 18.24
N ALA A 112 -2.71 10.27 19.34
CA ALA A 112 -2.45 9.77 20.68
C ALA A 112 -2.89 8.29 20.85
N ASN A 113 -4.08 7.94 20.37
CA ASN A 113 -4.56 6.57 20.40
C ASN A 113 -3.76 5.66 19.45
N VAL A 114 -3.32 6.16 18.29
CA VAL A 114 -2.45 5.41 17.38
C VAL A 114 -1.13 5.05 18.05
N GLU A 115 -0.45 5.99 18.72
CA GLU A 115 0.79 5.68 19.44
C GLU A 115 0.55 4.77 20.64
N ARG A 116 -0.55 4.97 21.36
CA ARG A 116 -0.98 4.07 22.45
C ARG A 116 -1.22 2.65 21.95
N LEU A 117 -1.84 2.48 20.78
CA LEU A 117 -2.07 1.16 20.17
C LEU A 117 -0.76 0.47 19.80
N ILE A 118 0.23 1.21 19.30
CA ILE A 118 1.55 0.65 18.99
C ILE A 118 2.18 0.09 20.27
N ASP A 119 2.21 0.89 21.33
CA ASP A 119 2.78 0.50 22.64
C ASP A 119 2.06 -0.72 23.24
N LEU A 120 0.73 -0.72 23.26
CA LEU A 120 -0.07 -1.84 23.79
C LEU A 120 0.14 -3.14 22.99
N VAL A 121 0.33 -3.06 21.67
CA VAL A 121 0.59 -4.25 20.83
C VAL A 121 2.02 -4.75 21.01
N ASP A 122 2.99 -3.86 21.18
CA ASP A 122 4.39 -4.22 21.46
C ASP A 122 4.56 -4.87 22.84
N HIS A 123 3.66 -4.58 23.77
CA HIS A 123 3.64 -5.11 25.13
C HIS A 123 2.40 -5.98 25.42
N LEU A 124 1.87 -6.65 24.39
CA LEU A 124 0.60 -7.35 24.46
C LEU A 124 0.61 -8.49 25.48
N GLU A 125 1.70 -9.27 25.55
CA GLU A 125 1.79 -10.38 26.50
C GLU A 125 1.92 -9.94 27.97
N GLN A 126 2.22 -8.66 28.23
CA GLN A 126 2.30 -8.09 29.57
C GLN A 126 0.99 -7.41 30.02
N LEU A 127 -0.06 -7.39 29.19
CA LEU A 127 -1.33 -6.78 29.58
C LEU A 127 -2.10 -7.67 30.53
N ASP A 128 -2.44 -7.12 31.70
CA ASP A 128 -3.38 -7.75 32.65
C ASP A 128 -4.82 -7.78 32.11
N ASP A 129 -5.16 -6.86 31.20
CA ASP A 129 -6.51 -6.69 30.67
C ASP A 129 -6.51 -6.19 29.22
N VAL A 130 -6.94 -7.05 28.28
CA VAL A 130 -7.03 -6.74 26.85
C VAL A 130 -8.06 -5.65 26.52
N ARG A 131 -8.99 -5.33 27.44
CA ARG A 131 -9.95 -4.23 27.22
C ARG A 131 -9.24 -2.89 27.02
N THR A 132 -8.07 -2.69 27.62
CA THR A 132 -7.24 -1.50 27.41
C THR A 132 -6.85 -1.28 25.95
N LEU A 133 -6.64 -2.36 25.19
CA LEU A 133 -6.40 -2.33 23.74
C LEU A 133 -7.68 -1.97 22.99
N VAL A 134 -8.82 -2.57 23.37
CA VAL A 134 -10.13 -2.30 22.76
C VAL A 134 -10.54 -0.84 22.95
N ASP A 135 -10.29 -0.26 24.12
CA ASP A 135 -10.59 1.14 24.43
C ASP A 135 -9.77 2.09 23.55
N ALA A 136 -8.51 1.75 23.27
CA ALA A 136 -7.65 2.54 22.38
C ALA A 136 -8.05 2.46 20.90
N LEU A 137 -8.87 1.47 20.51
CA LEU A 137 -9.45 1.36 19.15
C LEU A 137 -10.72 2.20 18.98
N GLN A 138 -11.28 2.75 20.05
CA GLN A 138 -12.50 3.53 19.98
C GLN A 138 -12.25 4.86 19.25
N PHE A 139 -13.16 5.21 18.35
CA PHE A 139 -13.20 6.55 17.75
C PHE A 139 -13.73 7.54 18.78
N ASP A 140 -13.20 8.76 18.79
CA ASP A 140 -13.74 9.81 19.63
C ASP A 140 -15.25 9.98 19.36
N ALA A 141 -16.02 10.10 20.44
CA ALA A 141 -17.45 10.29 20.36
C ALA A 141 -17.77 11.70 19.80
N SER A 142 -17.85 11.77 18.48
CA SER A 142 -18.41 12.86 17.64
C SER A 142 -17.52 14.06 17.34
N THR A 143 -17.42 14.37 16.05
CA THR A 143 -18.07 15.59 15.53
C THR A 143 -18.94 15.15 14.35
N THR A 144 -20.26 15.28 14.50
CA THR A 144 -21.26 15.15 13.43
C THR A 144 -21.06 16.24 12.39
#